data_AF-A0A972DEG0-F1
#
_entry.id   AF-A0A972DEG0-F1
#
_cell.length_a   1.000
_cell.length_b   1.000
_cell.length_c   1.000
_cell.angle_alpha   90.00
_cell.angle_beta   90.00
_cell.angle_gamma   90.00
#
_symmetry.space_group_name_H-M   'P 1'
#
loop_
_entity.id
_entity.type
_entity.pdbx_description
1 polymer ?
#
loop_
_entity_poly.entity_id
_entity_poly.type
_entity_poly.pdbx_seq_one_letter_code
_entity_poly.pdbx_strand_id
1 'polypeptide(L)'
;MIRFLIKRFVQDYENVSDPEVRAAYGMLSGTLGLINNFVLFALKLTVGLVINSIAVISDAFNNLSDFCTSLIQIFGVKMSCKPPDKNHPQGHGRSEYIASLAVAFVIFSVGTRLFGSSFEKMIRPEQPTVNVTVLVLLSVSVFVKIWMFSYNRSIGERIDSEINKAAAQDSISDAAATFVVVLGTFIGTFTTFPIDGILGLVISFLVMYTGFKIARDSASLLLGRSLSDDAVQKIRKIALSSEVITGVHDLIVHDYGPGKTYASMHAEVSQLSDIVEAHDQVDRIEQKIYKELGVKITIHMDPMESAKPEGKEE
;
A
#
# COMPACT_ATOMS: atom_id res chain seq x y z
N MET A 1 -21.39 13.59 -10.23
CA MET A 1 -20.18 13.37 -11.07
C MET A 1 -19.65 11.94 -10.98
N ILE A 2 -19.28 11.42 -9.80
CA ILE A 2 -18.70 10.06 -9.72
C ILE A 2 -19.63 8.95 -10.23
N ARG A 3 -20.94 9.02 -9.94
CA ARG A 3 -21.93 8.06 -10.44
C ARG A 3 -22.00 7.99 -11.97
N PHE A 4 -21.72 9.12 -12.65
CA PHE A 4 -21.65 9.17 -14.11
C PHE A 4 -20.38 8.48 -14.62
N LEU A 5 -19.23 8.75 -14.00
CA LEU A 5 -17.96 8.08 -14.34
C LEU A 5 -18.06 6.57 -14.12
N ILE A 6 -18.63 6.13 -13.00
CA ILE A 6 -18.88 4.71 -12.71
C ILE A 6 -19.73 4.08 -13.82
N LYS A 7 -20.88 4.68 -14.16
CA LYS A 7 -21.75 4.17 -15.25
C LYS A 7 -21.07 4.12 -16.61
N ARG A 8 -20.09 5.00 -16.86
CA ARG A 8 -19.43 5.14 -18.16
C ARG A 8 -18.26 4.18 -18.33
N PHE A 9 -17.55 3.86 -17.25
CA PHE A 9 -16.28 3.13 -17.27
C PHE A 9 -16.34 1.75 -16.60
N VAL A 10 -17.36 1.48 -15.77
CA VAL A 10 -17.56 0.16 -15.14
C VAL A 10 -18.75 -0.52 -15.80
N GLN A 11 -18.49 -1.62 -16.50
CA GLN A 11 -19.54 -2.50 -17.02
C GLN A 11 -20.21 -3.26 -15.87
N ASP A 12 -21.53 -3.47 -15.97
CA ASP A 12 -22.34 -4.14 -14.94
C ASP A 12 -22.12 -3.59 -13.52
N TYR A 13 -22.04 -2.25 -13.40
CA TYR A 13 -21.63 -1.55 -12.18
C TYR A 13 -22.51 -1.83 -10.93
N GLU A 14 -23.65 -2.50 -11.07
CA GLU A 14 -24.54 -2.88 -9.98
C GLU A 14 -24.14 -4.23 -9.35
N ASN A 15 -23.46 -5.09 -10.10
CA ASN A 15 -22.98 -6.40 -9.64
C ASN A 15 -21.64 -6.28 -8.90
N VAL A 16 -21.66 -5.59 -7.75
CA VAL A 16 -20.46 -5.30 -6.93
C VAL A 16 -19.83 -6.52 -6.25
N SER A 17 -20.48 -7.69 -6.34
CA SER A 17 -19.95 -8.97 -5.85
C SER A 17 -19.05 -9.66 -6.88
N ASP A 18 -19.15 -9.30 -8.16
CA ASP A 18 -18.32 -9.86 -9.21
C ASP A 18 -16.85 -9.36 -9.09
N PRO A 19 -15.85 -10.26 -9.07
CA PRO A 19 -14.44 -9.89 -9.00
C PRO A 19 -13.96 -8.93 -10.10
N GLU A 20 -14.45 -9.06 -11.34
CA GLU A 20 -14.08 -8.20 -12.46
C GLU A 20 -14.66 -6.79 -12.29
N VAL A 21 -15.91 -6.70 -11.85
CA VAL A 21 -16.57 -5.41 -11.56
C VAL A 21 -15.86 -4.71 -10.40
N ARG A 22 -15.53 -5.42 -9.33
CA ARG A 22 -14.74 -4.90 -8.19
C ARG A 22 -13.38 -4.39 -8.64
N ALA A 23 -12.68 -5.14 -9.49
CA ALA A 23 -11.40 -4.72 -10.06
C ALA A 23 -11.55 -3.45 -10.91
N ALA A 24 -12.61 -3.35 -11.72
CA ALA A 24 -12.89 -2.16 -12.53
C ALA A 24 -13.17 -0.90 -11.67
N TYR A 25 -13.91 -1.04 -10.56
CA TYR A 25 -14.08 0.03 -9.57
C TYR A 25 -12.73 0.47 -8.97
N GLY A 26 -11.90 -0.50 -8.57
CA GLY A 26 -10.55 -0.26 -8.07
C GLY A 26 -9.69 0.50 -9.08
N MET A 27 -9.63 0.02 -10.32
CA MET A 27 -8.88 0.64 -11.42
C MET A 27 -9.34 2.06 -11.73
N LEU A 28 -10.66 2.31 -11.77
CA LEU A 28 -11.21 3.64 -11.98
C LEU A 28 -10.78 4.59 -10.85
N SER A 29 -10.97 4.17 -9.59
CA SER A 29 -10.63 4.99 -8.42
C SER A 29 -9.13 5.29 -8.33
N GLY A 30 -8.29 4.30 -8.61
CA GLY A 30 -6.83 4.43 -8.62
C GLY A 30 -6.33 5.34 -9.75
N THR A 31 -6.91 5.21 -10.96
CA THR A 31 -6.56 6.07 -12.10
C THR A 31 -6.94 7.53 -11.83
N LEU A 32 -8.14 7.78 -11.28
CA LEU A 32 -8.56 9.12 -10.87
C LEU A 32 -7.64 9.68 -9.77
N GLY A 33 -7.29 8.87 -8.79
CA GLY A 33 -6.37 9.25 -7.71
C GLY A 33 -5.00 9.65 -8.25
N LEU A 34 -4.43 8.86 -9.16
CA LEU A 34 -3.15 9.14 -9.80
C LEU A 34 -3.18 10.48 -10.56
N ILE A 35 -4.20 10.70 -11.40
CA ILE A 35 -4.31 11.93 -12.18
C ILE A 35 -4.47 13.14 -11.26
N ASN A 36 -5.35 13.05 -10.27
CA ASN A 36 -5.62 14.15 -9.34
C ASN A 36 -4.38 14.50 -8.51
N ASN A 37 -3.70 13.52 -7.92
CA ASN A 37 -2.51 13.77 -7.11
C ASN A 37 -1.37 14.38 -7.95
N PHE A 38 -1.19 13.96 -9.20
CA PHE A 38 -0.21 14.57 -10.11
C PHE A 38 -0.55 16.02 -10.44
N VAL A 39 -1.82 16.30 -10.79
CA VAL A 39 -2.28 17.66 -11.10
C VAL A 39 -2.13 18.57 -9.88
N LEU A 40 -2.50 18.08 -8.69
CA LEU A 40 -2.35 18.81 -7.44
C LEU A 40 -0.88 19.08 -7.11
N PHE A 41 0.00 18.10 -7.29
CA PHE A 41 1.45 18.28 -7.12
C PHE A 41 1.98 19.38 -8.06
N ALA A 42 1.69 19.30 -9.36
CA ALA A 42 2.19 20.26 -10.34
C ALA A 42 1.68 21.69 -10.06
N LEU A 43 0.39 21.81 -9.73
CA LEU A 43 -0.24 23.09 -9.39
C LEU A 43 0.37 23.68 -8.12
N LYS A 44 0.43 22.91 -7.02
CA LYS A 44 0.95 23.40 -5.74
C LYS A 44 2.44 23.72 -5.80
N LEU A 45 3.23 22.90 -6.51
CA LEU A 45 4.66 23.16 -6.69
C LEU A 45 4.88 24.48 -7.43
N THR A 46 4.15 24.71 -8.52
CA THR A 46 4.27 25.95 -9.30
C THR A 46 3.84 27.15 -8.46
N VAL A 47 2.70 27.05 -7.77
CA VAL A 47 2.21 28.09 -6.86
C VAL A 47 3.23 28.38 -5.75
N GLY A 48 3.73 27.35 -5.07
CA GLY A 48 4.68 27.46 -3.97
C GLY A 48 5.99 28.11 -4.40
N LEU A 49 6.49 27.79 -5.60
CA LEU A 49 7.67 28.46 -6.18
C LEU A 49 7.39 29.94 -6.49
N VAL A 50 6.23 30.27 -7.05
CA VAL A 50 5.86 31.66 -7.39
C VAL A 50 5.75 32.54 -6.14
N ILE A 51 5.19 32.02 -5.05
CA ILE A 51 5.04 32.78 -3.80
C ILE A 51 6.19 32.56 -2.80
N ASN A 52 7.23 31.84 -3.23
CA ASN A 52 8.35 31.39 -2.39
C ASN A 52 7.92 30.72 -1.08
N SER A 53 6.80 30.00 -1.04
CA SER A 53 6.30 29.34 0.19
C SER A 53 6.79 27.90 0.28
N ILE A 54 7.59 27.63 1.32
CA ILE A 54 8.13 26.29 1.56
C ILE A 54 7.03 25.38 2.12
N ALA A 55 6.09 25.91 2.92
CA ALA A 55 4.95 25.12 3.38
C ALA A 55 4.12 24.57 2.23
N VAL A 56 3.84 25.40 1.21
CA VAL A 56 3.09 24.98 0.01
C VAL A 56 3.91 24.00 -0.85
N ILE A 57 5.22 24.23 -1.01
CA ILE A 57 6.09 23.28 -1.73
C ILE A 57 6.12 21.93 -1.00
N SER A 58 6.29 21.91 0.33
CA SER A 58 6.28 20.69 1.13
C SER A 58 4.96 19.94 1.02
N ASP A 59 3.82 20.65 1.07
CA ASP A 59 2.49 20.05 0.87
C ASP A 59 2.31 19.52 -0.56
N ALA A 60 2.90 20.16 -1.57
CA ALA A 60 2.92 19.63 -2.93
C ALA A 60 3.58 18.24 -2.98
N PHE A 61 4.74 18.08 -2.32
CA PHE A 61 5.48 16.82 -2.30
C PHE A 61 4.76 15.69 -1.55
N ASN A 62 3.83 15.99 -0.64
CA ASN A 62 2.94 14.97 -0.10
C ASN A 62 2.04 14.36 -1.20
N ASN A 63 1.44 15.20 -2.06
CA ASN A 63 0.67 14.71 -3.22
C ASN A 63 1.56 13.94 -4.23
N LEU A 64 2.85 14.28 -4.32
CA LEU A 64 3.80 13.49 -5.11
C LEU A 64 4.01 12.11 -4.50
N SER A 65 4.11 11.98 -3.18
CA SER A 65 4.21 10.69 -2.50
C SER A 65 2.98 9.81 -2.78
N ASP A 66 1.77 10.38 -2.76
CA ASP A 66 0.54 9.66 -3.09
C ASP A 66 0.50 9.22 -4.55
N PHE A 67 0.94 10.10 -5.46
CA PHE A 67 1.07 9.81 -6.88
C PHE A 67 2.05 8.66 -7.12
N CYS A 68 3.23 8.70 -6.50
CA CYS A 68 4.24 7.66 -6.62
C CYS A 68 3.76 6.32 -6.04
N THR A 69 3.04 6.34 -4.91
CA THR A 69 2.43 5.14 -4.32
C THR A 69 1.40 4.53 -5.27
N SER A 70 0.57 5.37 -5.90
CA SER A 70 -0.41 4.93 -6.92
C SER A 70 0.28 4.40 -8.18
N LEU A 71 1.40 5.00 -8.59
CA LEU A 71 2.21 4.50 -9.72
C LEU A 71 2.80 3.13 -9.42
N ILE A 72 3.38 2.93 -8.24
CA ILE A 72 3.87 1.62 -7.81
C ILE A 72 2.75 0.60 -7.87
N GLN A 73 1.55 0.94 -7.39
CA GLN A 73 0.42 0.03 -7.45
C GLN A 73 0.03 -0.35 -8.89
N ILE A 74 0.02 0.60 -9.82
CA ILE A 74 -0.41 0.34 -11.22
C ILE A 74 0.71 -0.33 -12.05
N PHE A 75 1.94 0.18 -11.96
CA PHE A 75 3.06 -0.27 -12.76
C PHE A 75 3.85 -1.42 -12.12
N GLY A 76 3.95 -1.43 -10.78
CA GLY A 76 4.55 -2.52 -10.01
C GLY A 76 3.84 -3.83 -10.28
N VAL A 77 2.51 -3.82 -10.30
CA VAL A 77 1.69 -4.98 -10.70
C VAL A 77 2.05 -5.48 -12.10
N LYS A 78 2.17 -4.58 -13.08
CA LYS A 78 2.50 -4.99 -14.46
C LYS A 78 3.88 -5.65 -14.56
N MET A 79 4.86 -5.17 -13.79
CA MET A 79 6.22 -5.73 -13.78
C MET A 79 6.30 -7.01 -12.94
N SER A 80 5.57 -7.11 -11.84
CA SER A 80 5.48 -8.30 -10.97
C SER A 80 4.74 -9.47 -11.65
N CYS A 81 3.83 -9.16 -12.57
CA CYS A 81 3.17 -10.14 -13.45
C CYS A 81 4.07 -10.74 -14.53
N LYS A 82 5.32 -10.27 -14.73
CA LYS A 82 6.23 -10.89 -15.69
C LYS A 82 6.47 -12.37 -15.30
N PRO A 83 6.29 -13.32 -16.23
CA PRO A 83 6.42 -14.74 -15.92
C PRO A 83 7.85 -15.10 -15.51
N PRO A 84 8.03 -16.25 -14.83
CA PRO A 84 9.35 -16.84 -14.59
C PRO A 84 10.20 -16.94 -15.86
N ASP A 85 11.50 -16.67 -15.72
CA ASP A 85 12.50 -16.92 -16.76
C ASP A 85 13.68 -17.72 -16.20
N LYS A 86 14.66 -18.05 -17.04
CA LYS A 86 15.81 -18.89 -16.65
C LYS A 86 16.64 -18.28 -15.51
N ASN A 87 16.70 -16.95 -15.44
CA ASN A 87 17.47 -16.25 -14.40
C ASN A 87 16.62 -16.01 -13.14
N HIS A 88 15.29 -16.01 -13.28
CA HIS A 88 14.33 -15.79 -12.21
C HIS A 88 13.25 -16.89 -12.20
N PRO A 89 13.56 -18.09 -11.67
CA PRO A 89 12.64 -19.24 -11.67
C PRO A 89 11.34 -19.01 -10.90
N GLN A 90 11.37 -18.10 -9.92
CA GLN A 90 10.18 -17.70 -9.14
C GLN A 90 9.45 -16.49 -9.74
N GLY A 91 9.93 -15.97 -10.87
CA GLY A 91 9.43 -14.77 -11.53
C GLY A 91 9.94 -13.47 -10.93
N HIS A 92 9.32 -12.37 -11.35
CA HIS A 92 9.78 -11.01 -11.05
C HIS A 92 8.92 -10.30 -10.00
N GLY A 93 8.19 -11.05 -9.18
CA GLY A 93 7.18 -10.47 -8.28
C GLY A 93 7.76 -9.42 -7.31
N ARG A 94 8.90 -9.74 -6.69
CA ARG A 94 9.64 -8.84 -5.78
C ARG A 94 10.17 -7.56 -6.44
N SER A 95 10.18 -7.47 -7.78
CA SER A 95 10.61 -6.26 -8.48
C SER A 95 9.72 -5.04 -8.15
N GLU A 96 8.46 -5.28 -7.80
CA GLU A 96 7.55 -4.27 -7.26
C GLU A 96 8.08 -3.68 -5.95
N TYR A 97 8.49 -4.52 -5.01
CA TYR A 97 9.03 -4.06 -3.72
C TYR A 97 10.35 -3.29 -3.88
N ILE A 98 11.20 -3.69 -4.83
CA ILE A 98 12.44 -2.96 -5.16
C ILE A 98 12.11 -1.57 -5.72
N ALA A 99 11.13 -1.48 -6.63
CA ALA A 99 10.68 -0.20 -7.17
C ALA A 99 10.10 0.71 -6.07
N SER A 100 9.28 0.15 -5.17
CA SER A 100 8.75 0.85 -4.00
C SER A 100 9.84 1.41 -3.11
N LEU A 101 10.88 0.61 -2.85
CA LEU A 101 12.01 1.02 -2.03
C LEU A 101 12.82 2.15 -2.70
N ALA A 102 13.03 2.10 -4.02
CA ALA A 102 13.70 3.17 -4.75
C ALA A 102 12.93 4.50 -4.68
N VAL A 103 11.61 4.44 -4.86
CA VAL A 103 10.72 5.61 -4.72
C VAL A 103 10.75 6.16 -3.29
N ALA A 104 10.75 5.29 -2.29
CA ALA A 104 10.83 5.67 -0.89
C ALA A 104 12.10 6.50 -0.59
N PHE A 105 13.25 6.10 -1.13
CA PHE A 105 14.48 6.87 -1.02
C PHE A 105 14.40 8.24 -1.68
N VAL A 106 13.75 8.36 -2.85
CA VAL A 106 13.53 9.64 -3.52
C VAL A 106 12.65 10.57 -2.66
N ILE A 107 11.52 10.06 -2.16
CA ILE A 107 10.61 10.81 -1.28
C ILE A 107 11.35 11.29 -0.02
N PHE A 108 12.10 10.39 0.64
CA PHE A 108 12.86 10.73 1.83
C PHE A 108 13.93 11.79 1.55
N SER A 109 14.67 11.67 0.44
CA SER A 109 15.71 12.62 0.03
C SER A 109 15.15 14.00 -0.30
N VAL A 110 13.94 14.05 -0.85
CA VAL A 110 13.22 15.31 -1.05
C VAL A 110 12.78 15.89 0.30
N GLY A 111 12.22 15.07 1.18
CA GLY A 111 11.83 15.48 2.53
C GLY A 111 12.97 16.11 3.33
N THR A 112 14.18 15.55 3.26
CA THR A 112 15.37 16.12 3.94
C THR A 112 15.78 17.48 3.36
N ARG A 113 15.65 17.68 2.03
CA ARG A 113 15.89 18.99 1.40
C ARG A 113 14.86 20.02 1.86
N LEU A 114 13.59 19.66 1.87
CA LEU A 114 12.50 20.52 2.33
C LEU A 114 12.66 20.90 3.80
N PHE A 115 13.11 19.95 4.64
CA PHE A 115 13.43 20.20 6.03
C PHE A 115 14.52 21.28 6.16
N GLY A 116 15.62 21.14 5.41
CA GLY A 116 16.71 22.13 5.40
C GLY A 116 16.23 23.52 4.98
N SER A 117 15.47 23.62 3.89
CA SER A 117 14.92 24.90 3.42
C SER A 117 13.92 25.50 4.43
N SER A 118 13.07 24.67 5.04
CA SER A 118 12.10 25.11 6.05
C SER A 118 12.81 25.63 7.31
N PHE A 119 13.89 24.96 7.72
CA PHE A 119 14.72 25.38 8.85
C PHE A 119 15.42 26.72 8.58
N GLU A 120 15.98 26.90 7.38
CA GLU A 120 16.57 28.18 6.97
C GLU A 120 15.53 29.30 7.00
N LYS A 121 14.32 29.06 6.50
CA LYS A 121 13.23 30.04 6.49
C LYS A 121 12.65 30.32 7.88
N MET A 122 12.82 29.40 8.83
CA MET A 122 12.51 29.65 10.24
C MET A 122 13.51 30.63 10.88
N ILE A 123 14.79 30.53 10.54
CA ILE A 123 15.85 31.41 11.05
C ILE A 123 15.84 32.77 10.34
N ARG A 124 15.58 32.78 9.03
CA ARG A 124 15.51 33.97 8.17
C ARG A 124 14.10 34.05 7.56
N PRO A 125 13.13 34.63 8.28
CA PRO A 125 11.75 34.71 7.81
C PRO A 125 11.66 35.60 6.57
N GLU A 126 11.23 35.01 5.46
CA GLU A 126 10.82 35.75 4.27
C GLU A 126 9.30 35.71 4.17
N GLN A 127 8.69 36.87 3.93
CA GLN A 127 7.24 36.96 3.79
C GLN A 127 6.80 36.40 2.44
N PRO A 128 5.86 35.43 2.42
CA PRO A 128 5.33 34.91 1.17
C PRO A 128 4.54 36.00 0.43
N THR A 129 4.79 36.11 -0.88
CA THR A 129 4.10 37.06 -1.75
C THR A 129 2.75 36.49 -2.19
N VAL A 130 1.78 36.52 -1.28
CA VAL A 130 0.46 35.94 -1.52
C VAL A 130 -0.42 36.91 -2.31
N ASN A 131 -1.04 36.42 -3.38
CA ASN A 131 -2.12 37.11 -4.07
C ASN A 131 -3.43 36.31 -4.01
N VAL A 132 -4.54 36.96 -4.38
CA VAL A 132 -5.87 36.33 -4.37
C VAL A 132 -5.91 35.09 -5.27
N THR A 133 -5.24 35.13 -6.43
CA THR A 133 -5.17 34.00 -7.38
C THR A 133 -4.57 32.75 -6.73
N VAL A 134 -3.52 32.91 -5.93
CA VAL A 134 -2.83 31.81 -5.23
C VAL A 134 -3.72 31.21 -4.15
N LEU A 135 -4.41 32.04 -3.36
CA LEU A 135 -5.37 31.55 -2.37
C LEU A 135 -6.51 30.77 -3.03
N VAL A 136 -7.01 31.24 -4.17
CA VAL A 136 -8.04 30.53 -4.95
C VAL A 136 -7.51 29.18 -5.44
N LEU A 137 -6.30 29.13 -6.01
CA LEU A 137 -5.70 27.89 -6.50
C LEU A 137 -5.47 26.86 -5.38
N LEU A 138 -4.99 27.29 -4.22
CA LEU A 138 -4.83 26.40 -3.08
C LEU A 138 -6.18 25.95 -2.50
N SER A 139 -7.19 26.84 -2.48
CA SER A 139 -8.55 26.47 -2.06
C SER A 139 -9.16 25.43 -3.00
N VAL A 140 -8.97 25.56 -4.31
CA VAL A 140 -9.36 24.55 -5.31
C VAL A 140 -8.72 23.20 -4.99
N SER A 141 -7.45 23.18 -4.56
CA SER A 141 -6.79 21.92 -4.21
C SER A 141 -7.43 21.19 -3.02
N VAL A 142 -7.92 21.92 -2.02
CA VAL A 142 -8.70 21.37 -0.90
C VAL A 142 -10.01 20.76 -1.41
N PHE A 143 -10.71 21.45 -2.31
CA PHE A 143 -11.94 20.91 -2.92
C PHE A 143 -11.69 19.65 -3.74
N VAL A 144 -10.55 19.56 -4.45
CA VAL A 144 -10.18 18.33 -5.18
C VAL A 144 -9.96 17.18 -4.20
N LYS A 145 -9.23 17.38 -3.09
CA LYS A 145 -9.04 16.33 -2.07
C LYS A 145 -10.35 15.95 -1.36
N ILE A 146 -11.26 16.90 -1.10
CA ILE A 146 -12.62 16.60 -0.59
C ILE A 146 -13.42 15.78 -1.60
N TRP A 147 -13.32 16.10 -2.89
CA TRP A 147 -13.94 15.30 -3.95
C TRP A 147 -13.32 13.89 -4.00
N MET A 148 -12.01 13.77 -3.81
CA MET A 148 -11.31 12.48 -3.68
C MET A 148 -11.81 11.65 -2.51
N PHE A 149 -11.94 12.26 -1.34
CA PHE A 149 -12.57 11.64 -0.18
C PHE A 149 -13.98 11.14 -0.50
N SER A 150 -14.81 11.99 -1.10
CA SER A 150 -16.21 11.66 -1.40
C SER A 150 -16.34 10.45 -2.33
N TYR A 151 -15.55 10.39 -3.42
CA TYR A 151 -15.64 9.25 -4.33
C TYR A 151 -15.02 7.99 -3.74
N ASN A 152 -13.87 8.08 -3.06
CA ASN A 152 -13.20 6.91 -2.49
C ASN A 152 -14.05 6.29 -1.37
N ARG A 153 -14.69 7.12 -0.54
CA ARG A 153 -15.62 6.65 0.47
C ARG A 153 -16.83 5.96 -0.17
N SER A 154 -17.44 6.59 -1.17
CA SER A 154 -18.62 6.01 -1.84
C SER A 154 -18.31 4.68 -2.53
N ILE A 155 -17.14 4.56 -3.16
CA ILE A 155 -16.70 3.30 -3.77
C ILE A 155 -16.36 2.28 -2.68
N GLY A 156 -15.58 2.67 -1.66
CA GLY A 156 -15.17 1.80 -0.56
C GLY A 156 -16.34 1.21 0.21
N GLU A 157 -17.43 1.95 0.40
CA GLU A 157 -18.68 1.45 1.01
C GLU A 157 -19.45 0.52 0.06
N ARG A 158 -19.44 0.77 -1.26
CA ARG A 158 -20.17 -0.04 -2.26
C ARG A 158 -19.55 -1.40 -2.53
N ILE A 159 -18.22 -1.44 -2.65
CA ILE A 159 -17.48 -2.67 -2.94
C ILE A 159 -16.79 -3.22 -1.69
N ASP A 160 -17.11 -2.71 -0.49
CA ASP A 160 -16.47 -3.11 0.77
C ASP A 160 -14.93 -3.22 0.64
N SER A 161 -14.31 -2.14 0.15
CA SER A 161 -12.87 -2.09 -0.15
C SER A 161 -12.16 -1.27 0.91
N GLU A 162 -11.39 -1.95 1.76
CA GLU A 162 -10.53 -1.32 2.77
C GLU A 162 -9.48 -0.39 2.13
N ILE A 163 -9.01 -0.72 0.92
CA ILE A 163 -8.06 0.13 0.17
C ILE A 163 -8.71 1.48 -0.15
N ASN A 164 -9.96 1.49 -0.63
CA ASN A 164 -10.66 2.72 -0.95
C ASN A 164 -11.08 3.50 0.31
N LYS A 165 -11.46 2.81 1.38
CA LYS A 165 -11.75 3.46 2.68
C LYS A 165 -10.48 4.15 3.23
N ALA A 166 -9.33 3.49 3.15
CA ALA A 166 -8.04 4.07 3.51
C ALA A 166 -7.70 5.29 2.63
N ALA A 167 -7.84 5.18 1.30
CA ALA A 167 -7.60 6.29 0.38
C ALA A 167 -8.54 7.49 0.61
N ALA A 168 -9.77 7.24 1.07
CA ALA A 168 -10.67 8.30 1.49
C ALA A 168 -10.13 9.03 2.73
N GLN A 169 -9.75 8.27 3.77
CA GLN A 169 -9.21 8.82 5.01
C GLN A 169 -7.91 9.61 4.79
N ASP A 170 -7.08 9.14 3.87
CA ASP A 170 -5.87 9.83 3.41
C ASP A 170 -6.23 11.17 2.76
N SER A 171 -7.15 11.14 1.78
CA SER A 171 -7.60 12.34 1.05
C SER A 171 -8.18 13.42 1.98
N ILE A 172 -8.95 13.06 3.01
CA ILE A 172 -9.49 14.05 3.96
C ILE A 172 -8.41 14.59 4.91
N SER A 173 -7.44 13.77 5.29
CA SER A 173 -6.30 14.19 6.11
C SER A 173 -5.44 15.20 5.35
N ASP A 174 -5.22 14.96 4.06
CA ASP A 174 -4.52 15.90 3.18
C ASP A 174 -5.30 17.19 2.95
N ALA A 175 -6.62 17.10 2.77
CA ALA A 175 -7.46 18.30 2.65
C ALA A 175 -7.31 19.19 3.90
N ALA A 176 -7.29 18.59 5.08
CA ALA A 176 -7.07 19.30 6.34
C ALA A 176 -5.65 19.88 6.44
N ALA A 177 -4.62 19.11 6.08
CA ALA A 177 -3.23 19.57 6.07
C ALA A 177 -3.03 20.75 5.12
N THR A 178 -3.51 20.63 3.89
CA THR A 178 -3.48 21.72 2.89
C THR A 178 -4.27 22.93 3.38
N PHE A 179 -5.44 22.74 4.00
CA PHE A 179 -6.20 23.87 4.55
C PHE A 179 -5.42 24.62 5.65
N VAL A 180 -4.72 23.91 6.54
CA VAL A 180 -3.82 24.51 7.53
C VAL A 180 -2.69 25.29 6.84
N VAL A 181 -2.13 24.77 5.74
CA VAL A 181 -1.15 25.51 4.93
C VAL A 181 -1.75 26.78 4.36
N VAL A 182 -2.93 26.73 3.75
CA VAL A 182 -3.60 27.93 3.20
C VAL A 182 -3.82 28.99 4.27
N LEU A 183 -4.36 28.59 5.43
CA LEU A 183 -4.57 29.49 6.55
C LEU A 183 -3.25 30.06 7.09
N GLY A 184 -2.23 29.22 7.23
CA GLY A 184 -0.91 29.65 7.70
C GLY A 184 -0.21 30.61 6.76
N THR A 185 -0.28 30.34 5.45
CA THR A 185 0.22 31.24 4.40
C THR A 185 -0.55 32.57 4.41
N PHE A 186 -1.87 32.55 4.61
CA PHE A 186 -2.69 33.76 4.73
C PHE A 186 -2.37 34.58 5.99
N ILE A 187 -2.26 33.94 7.16
CA ILE A 187 -1.89 34.64 8.40
C ILE A 187 -0.45 35.17 8.29
N GLY A 188 0.43 34.41 7.63
CA GLY A 188 1.82 34.76 7.36
C GLY A 188 2.02 36.08 6.60
N THR A 189 1.01 36.57 5.87
CA THR A 189 1.11 37.90 5.21
C THR A 189 0.98 39.06 6.18
N PHE A 190 0.39 38.84 7.36
CA PHE A 190 0.13 39.88 8.36
C PHE A 190 1.08 39.84 9.55
N THR A 191 1.99 38.87 9.61
CA THR A 191 2.94 38.69 10.72
C THR A 191 4.37 38.59 10.23
N THR A 192 5.31 38.94 11.10
CA THR A 192 6.75 38.69 10.91
C THR A 192 7.19 37.34 11.49
N PHE A 193 6.29 36.64 12.19
CA PHE A 193 6.55 35.32 12.73
C PHE A 193 6.71 34.28 11.60
N PRO A 194 7.69 33.35 11.66
CA PRO A 194 7.98 32.42 10.57
C PRO A 194 6.99 31.25 10.46
N ILE A 195 5.70 31.54 10.28
CA ILE A 195 4.64 30.53 10.16
C ILE A 195 4.94 29.57 9.01
N ASP A 196 5.38 30.08 7.86
CA ASP A 196 5.70 29.27 6.68
C ASP A 196 6.86 28.30 6.93
N GLY A 197 7.90 28.74 7.65
CA GLY A 197 9.01 27.88 8.04
C GLY A 197 8.58 26.77 9.00
N ILE A 198 7.73 27.09 9.99
CA ILE A 198 7.23 26.11 10.97
C ILE A 198 6.32 25.08 10.28
N LEU A 199 5.39 25.52 9.44
CA LEU A 199 4.51 24.61 8.70
C LEU A 199 5.31 23.78 7.70
N GLY A 200 6.27 24.39 7.00
CA GLY A 200 7.21 23.69 6.14
C GLY A 200 7.97 22.59 6.89
N LEU A 201 8.45 22.86 8.12
CA LEU A 201 9.14 21.90 8.96
C LEU A 201 8.22 20.72 9.32
N VAL A 202 7.02 21.00 9.84
CA VAL A 202 6.05 19.96 10.22
C VAL A 202 5.73 19.06 9.03
N ILE A 203 5.47 19.64 7.86
CA ILE A 203 5.10 18.87 6.67
C ILE A 203 6.32 18.12 6.11
N SER A 204 7.52 18.70 6.16
CA SER A 204 8.75 18.00 5.74
C SER A 204 8.99 16.75 6.59
N PHE A 205 8.70 16.79 7.89
CA PHE A 205 8.73 15.59 8.75
C PHE A 205 7.69 14.55 8.34
N LEU A 206 6.47 14.97 7.99
CA LEU A 206 5.46 14.05 7.48
C LEU A 206 5.91 13.37 6.19
N VAL A 207 6.46 14.12 5.23
CA VAL A 207 6.99 13.58 3.96
C VAL A 207 8.14 12.61 4.22
N MET A 208 9.08 12.96 5.11
CA MET A 208 10.16 12.07 5.53
C MET A 208 9.63 10.80 6.20
N TYR A 209 8.65 10.92 7.09
CA TYR A 209 8.01 9.78 7.75
C TYR A 209 7.33 8.85 6.74
N THR A 210 6.60 9.40 5.77
CA THR A 210 6.01 8.64 4.66
C THR A 210 7.07 7.89 3.86
N GLY A 211 8.16 8.57 3.47
CA GLY A 211 9.29 7.93 2.80
C GLY A 211 9.90 6.78 3.63
N PHE A 212 10.14 7.01 4.92
CA PHE A 212 10.67 5.98 5.83
C PHE A 212 9.72 4.79 5.99
N LYS A 213 8.42 5.05 6.13
CA LYS A 213 7.39 4.01 6.27
C LYS A 213 7.34 3.12 5.02
N ILE A 214 7.30 3.73 3.83
CA ILE A 214 7.32 2.98 2.55
C ILE A 214 8.61 2.15 2.45
N ALA A 215 9.77 2.70 2.84
CA ALA A 215 11.03 1.97 2.83
C ALA A 215 11.01 0.77 3.79
N ARG A 216 10.54 0.97 5.03
CA ARG A 216 10.40 -0.10 6.03
C ARG A 216 9.47 -1.22 5.54
N ASP A 217 8.30 -0.86 5.02
CA ASP A 217 7.31 -1.81 4.57
C ASP A 217 7.83 -2.60 3.36
N SER A 218 8.50 -1.92 2.42
CA SER A 218 9.13 -2.56 1.25
C SER A 218 10.29 -3.48 1.65
N ALA A 219 11.12 -3.05 2.59
CA ALA A 219 12.21 -3.88 3.12
C ALA A 219 11.68 -5.13 3.85
N SER A 220 10.60 -4.99 4.63
CA SER A 220 9.96 -6.13 5.29
C SER A 220 9.42 -7.14 4.28
N LEU A 221 8.86 -6.69 3.15
CA LEU A 221 8.40 -7.58 2.08
C LEU A 221 9.58 -8.29 1.40
N LEU A 222 10.69 -7.60 1.17
CA LEU A 222 11.91 -8.19 0.60
C LEU A 222 12.56 -9.23 1.50
N LEU A 223 12.53 -9.02 2.83
CA LEU A 223 13.03 -9.98 3.82
C LEU A 223 12.14 -11.24 3.95
N GLY A 224 10.91 -11.18 3.46
CA GLY A 224 9.95 -12.28 3.54
C GLY A 224 9.04 -12.14 4.75
N ARG A 225 7.95 -11.38 4.60
CA ARG A 225 6.92 -11.24 5.65
C ARG A 225 6.14 -12.55 5.80
N SER A 226 5.87 -12.93 7.05
CA SER A 226 4.98 -14.07 7.35
C SER A 226 3.55 -13.81 6.83
N LEU A 227 2.80 -14.90 6.60
CA LEU A 227 1.34 -14.84 6.40
C LEU A 227 0.66 -14.26 7.66
N SER A 228 -0.57 -13.78 7.50
CA SER A 228 -1.39 -13.40 8.66
C SER A 228 -1.64 -14.61 9.56
N ASP A 229 -1.75 -14.37 10.86
CA ASP A 229 -2.02 -15.44 11.85
C ASP A 229 -3.28 -16.23 11.48
N ASP A 230 -4.32 -15.58 10.95
CA ASP A 230 -5.53 -16.23 10.44
C ASP A 230 -5.24 -17.22 9.28
N ALA A 231 -4.40 -16.81 8.32
CA ALA A 231 -4.03 -17.67 7.20
C ALA A 231 -3.16 -18.86 7.67
N VAL A 232 -2.22 -18.63 8.59
CA VAL A 232 -1.42 -19.68 9.22
C VAL A 232 -2.30 -20.70 9.94
N GLN A 233 -3.27 -20.24 10.72
CA GLN A 233 -4.19 -21.13 11.44
C GLN A 233 -5.10 -21.90 10.49
N LYS A 234 -5.54 -21.29 9.38
CA LYS A 234 -6.30 -21.99 8.34
C LYS A 234 -5.48 -23.10 7.67
N ILE A 235 -4.22 -22.84 7.33
CA ILE A 235 -3.31 -23.88 6.79
C ILE A 235 -3.22 -25.06 7.73
N ARG A 236 -2.92 -24.81 9.02
CA ARG A 236 -2.84 -25.86 10.05
C ARG A 236 -4.14 -26.64 10.18
N LYS A 237 -5.28 -25.95 10.20
CA LYS A 237 -6.60 -26.58 10.30
C LYS A 237 -6.93 -27.45 9.09
N ILE A 238 -6.57 -27.02 7.89
CA ILE A 238 -6.77 -27.82 6.66
C ILE A 238 -5.88 -29.05 6.71
N ALA A 239 -4.61 -28.92 7.07
CA ALA A 239 -3.69 -30.05 7.17
C ALA A 239 -4.15 -31.10 8.20
N LEU A 240 -4.54 -30.64 9.40
CA LEU A 240 -5.07 -31.50 10.47
C LEU A 240 -6.49 -32.04 10.21
N SER A 241 -7.11 -31.71 9.07
CA SER A 241 -8.39 -32.30 8.68
C SER A 241 -8.25 -33.67 8.01
N SER A 242 -7.01 -34.08 7.68
CA SER A 242 -6.70 -35.42 7.17
C SER A 242 -6.58 -36.42 8.33
N GLU A 243 -7.11 -37.63 8.14
CA GLU A 243 -6.97 -38.73 9.11
C GLU A 243 -5.54 -39.30 9.16
N VAL A 244 -4.73 -39.08 8.11
CA VAL A 244 -3.35 -39.58 8.01
C VAL A 244 -2.34 -38.68 8.75
N ILE A 245 -2.66 -37.39 8.91
CA ILE A 245 -1.77 -36.41 9.51
C ILE A 245 -2.09 -36.29 11.01
N THR A 246 -1.13 -36.69 11.87
CA THR A 246 -1.30 -36.65 13.33
C THR A 246 -0.86 -35.33 13.95
N GLY A 247 0.06 -34.63 13.30
CA GLY A 247 0.69 -33.41 13.79
C GLY A 247 1.29 -32.59 12.65
N VAL A 248 1.51 -31.30 12.89
CA VAL A 248 2.12 -30.40 11.92
C VAL A 248 3.05 -29.41 12.62
N HIS A 249 4.26 -29.24 12.08
CA HIS A 249 5.27 -28.32 12.61
C HIS A 249 6.05 -27.65 11.47
N ASP A 250 6.93 -26.71 11.81
CA ASP A 250 7.83 -26.00 10.87
C ASP A 250 7.16 -25.42 9.61
N LEU A 251 5.99 -24.79 9.78
CA LEU A 251 5.37 -24.02 8.70
C LEU A 251 6.21 -22.77 8.40
N ILE A 252 6.94 -22.81 7.29
CA ILE A 252 7.72 -21.70 6.75
C ILE A 252 6.98 -21.13 5.55
N VAL A 253 6.86 -19.81 5.50
CA VAL A 253 6.21 -19.08 4.41
C VAL A 253 7.26 -18.29 3.64
N HIS A 254 7.20 -18.36 2.32
CA HIS A 254 8.03 -17.60 1.40
C HIS A 254 7.18 -16.70 0.50
N ASP A 255 7.35 -15.38 0.62
CA ASP A 255 6.73 -14.40 -0.28
C ASP A 255 7.64 -14.08 -1.47
N TYR A 256 7.14 -14.26 -2.69
CA TYR A 256 7.87 -13.93 -3.93
C TYR A 256 7.20 -12.79 -4.72
N GLY A 257 6.38 -11.99 -4.06
CA GLY A 257 5.62 -10.90 -4.65
C GLY A 257 4.11 -11.16 -4.61
N PRO A 258 3.31 -10.13 -4.97
CA PRO A 258 1.85 -10.22 -4.86
C PRO A 258 1.28 -11.42 -5.59
N GLY A 259 0.43 -12.19 -4.90
CA GLY A 259 -0.20 -13.40 -5.42
C GLY A 259 0.72 -14.59 -5.65
N LYS A 260 1.98 -14.54 -5.20
CA LYS A 260 2.98 -15.61 -5.32
C LYS A 260 3.54 -15.97 -3.95
N THR A 261 2.69 -16.57 -3.13
CA THR A 261 3.06 -17.08 -1.81
C THR A 261 3.30 -18.58 -1.88
N TYR A 262 4.47 -19.00 -1.40
CA TYR A 262 4.84 -20.38 -1.23
C TYR A 262 4.94 -20.70 0.26
N ALA A 263 4.74 -21.96 0.62
CA ALA A 263 4.98 -22.42 1.97
C ALA A 263 5.63 -23.80 1.94
N SER A 264 6.32 -24.15 3.02
CA SER A 264 6.73 -25.50 3.32
C SER A 264 6.33 -25.84 4.74
N MET A 265 5.98 -27.08 5.00
CA MET A 265 5.68 -27.55 6.36
C MET A 265 6.01 -29.02 6.50
N HIS A 266 6.15 -29.47 7.74
CA HIS A 266 6.25 -30.89 8.06
C HIS A 266 4.91 -31.39 8.58
N ALA A 267 4.52 -32.57 8.11
CA ALA A 267 3.33 -33.29 8.55
C ALA A 267 3.74 -34.65 9.10
N GLU A 268 3.40 -34.89 10.35
CA GLU A 268 3.65 -36.16 11.02
C GLU A 268 2.65 -37.20 10.51
N VAL A 269 3.17 -38.33 10.04
CA VAL A 269 2.39 -39.47 9.52
C VAL A 269 2.84 -40.75 10.19
N SER A 270 1.97 -41.75 10.33
CA SER A 270 2.37 -43.02 10.93
C SER A 270 3.35 -43.77 10.03
N GLN A 271 4.44 -44.30 10.61
CA GLN A 271 5.40 -45.19 9.94
C GLN A 271 4.77 -46.45 9.34
N LEU A 272 3.60 -46.84 9.82
CA LEU A 272 2.87 -48.02 9.36
C LEU A 272 1.92 -47.72 8.18
N SER A 273 1.80 -46.45 7.78
CA SER A 273 0.92 -46.03 6.68
C SER A 273 1.47 -46.52 5.35
N ASP A 274 0.58 -46.87 4.43
CA ASP A 274 0.97 -47.06 3.04
C ASP A 274 1.48 -45.74 2.45
N ILE A 275 2.66 -45.76 1.85
CA ILE A 275 3.32 -44.55 1.34
C ILE A 275 2.53 -43.89 0.22
N VAL A 276 1.84 -44.67 -0.61
CA VAL A 276 1.04 -44.15 -1.74
C VAL A 276 -0.22 -43.51 -1.19
N GLU A 277 -0.90 -44.16 -0.26
CA GLU A 277 -2.08 -43.59 0.39
C GLU A 277 -1.75 -42.30 1.16
N ALA A 278 -0.66 -42.29 1.92
CA ALA A 278 -0.22 -41.11 2.64
C ALA A 278 0.11 -39.94 1.70
N HIS A 279 0.87 -40.22 0.62
CA HIS A 279 1.20 -39.23 -0.40
C HIS A 279 -0.06 -38.67 -1.08
N ASP A 280 -1.00 -39.53 -1.48
CA ASP A 280 -2.26 -39.11 -2.12
C ASP A 280 -3.10 -38.20 -1.21
N GLN A 281 -3.10 -38.44 0.10
CA GLN A 281 -3.81 -37.58 1.06
C GLN A 281 -3.09 -36.24 1.23
N VAL A 282 -1.76 -36.24 1.32
CA VAL A 282 -0.97 -35.02 1.40
C VAL A 282 -1.17 -34.16 0.14
N ASP A 283 -1.11 -34.74 -1.05
CA ASP A 283 -1.37 -34.03 -2.32
C ASP A 283 -2.76 -33.38 -2.33
N ARG A 284 -3.80 -34.06 -1.82
CA ARG A 284 -5.15 -33.50 -1.71
C ARG A 284 -5.19 -32.30 -0.76
N ILE A 285 -4.47 -32.36 0.36
CA ILE A 285 -4.34 -31.26 1.30
C ILE A 285 -3.62 -30.07 0.66
N GLU A 286 -2.51 -30.30 -0.05
CA GLU A 286 -1.80 -29.24 -0.78
C GLU A 286 -2.73 -28.53 -1.79
N GLN A 287 -3.47 -29.31 -2.58
CA GLN A 287 -4.44 -28.78 -3.55
C GLN A 287 -5.58 -28.01 -2.88
N LYS A 288 -6.06 -28.47 -1.72
CA LYS A 288 -7.11 -27.80 -0.96
C LYS A 288 -6.62 -26.45 -0.41
N ILE A 289 -5.41 -26.41 0.15
CA ILE A 289 -4.77 -25.18 0.62
C ILE A 289 -4.61 -24.19 -0.55
N TYR A 290 -4.17 -24.67 -1.72
CA TYR A 290 -4.04 -23.81 -2.90
C TYR A 290 -5.38 -23.24 -3.37
N LYS A 291 -6.45 -24.04 -3.38
CA LYS A 291 -7.79 -23.58 -3.81
C LYS A 291 -8.42 -22.59 -2.83
N GLU A 292 -8.26 -22.81 -1.52
CA GLU A 292 -8.89 -21.98 -0.50
C GLU A 292 -8.09 -20.70 -0.19
N LEU A 293 -6.76 -20.76 -0.26
CA LEU A 293 -5.88 -19.69 0.21
C LEU A 293 -4.95 -19.12 -0.87
N GLY A 294 -4.85 -19.76 -2.05
CA GLY A 294 -3.93 -19.35 -3.12
C GLY A 294 -2.45 -19.61 -2.80
N VAL A 295 -2.15 -20.34 -1.73
CA VAL A 295 -0.78 -20.63 -1.28
C VAL A 295 -0.32 -21.96 -1.88
N LYS A 296 0.80 -21.95 -2.60
CA LYS A 296 1.45 -23.18 -3.06
C LYS A 296 2.31 -23.74 -1.94
N ILE A 297 1.91 -24.86 -1.34
CA ILE A 297 2.61 -25.46 -0.21
C ILE A 297 3.29 -26.77 -0.64
N THR A 298 4.45 -27.05 -0.06
CA THR A 298 5.10 -28.36 -0.12
C THR A 298 5.13 -28.96 1.28
N ILE A 299 4.53 -30.13 1.44
CA ILE A 299 4.41 -30.81 2.73
C ILE A 299 5.41 -31.96 2.77
N HIS A 300 6.39 -31.88 3.67
CA HIS A 300 7.29 -32.98 3.96
C HIS A 300 6.60 -33.96 4.92
N MET A 301 6.60 -35.24 4.60
CA MET A 301 6.03 -36.28 5.46
C MET A 301 7.08 -36.79 6.44
N ASP A 302 6.84 -36.56 7.74
CA ASP A 302 7.70 -37.01 8.82
C ASP A 302 7.13 -38.29 9.46
N PRO A 303 7.79 -39.45 9.28
CA PRO A 303 7.27 -40.72 9.75
C PRO A 303 7.48 -40.90 11.26
N MET A 304 6.39 -41.01 12.02
CA MET A 304 6.38 -41.19 13.48
C MET A 304 6.08 -42.63 13.91
N GLU A 305 6.80 -43.11 14.94
CA GLU A 305 6.62 -44.44 15.53
C GLU A 305 5.30 -44.57 16.31
N SER A 306 4.74 -43.47 16.82
CA SER A 306 3.52 -43.49 17.64
C SER A 306 2.48 -42.49 17.15
N ALA A 307 1.26 -42.96 16.91
CA ALA A 307 0.09 -42.10 16.78
C ALA A 307 -0.32 -41.61 18.18
N LYS A 308 0.40 -40.65 18.75
CA LYS A 308 -0.05 -39.89 19.91
C LYS A 308 0.28 -38.40 19.75
N PRO A 309 -0.65 -37.51 20.15
CA PRO A 309 -0.43 -36.08 20.07
C PRO A 309 0.50 -35.67 21.21
N GLU A 310 1.76 -35.37 20.91
CA GLU A 310 2.59 -34.60 21.83
C GLU A 310 2.46 -33.11 21.50
N GLY A 311 2.15 -32.35 22.55
CA GLY A 311 1.73 -30.98 22.46
C GLY A 311 2.90 -30.00 22.47
N LYS A 312 2.59 -28.82 21.92
CA LYS A 312 3.16 -27.51 22.25
C LYS A 312 4.70 -27.45 22.30
N GLU A 313 5.28 -26.97 21.22
CA GLU A 313 6.60 -26.32 21.29
C GLU A 313 6.43 -24.82 21.56
N GLU A 314 7.34 -24.33 22.42
CA GLU A 314 7.48 -22.98 22.97
C GLU A 314 7.94 -21.93 21.95
#